data_AF-A0A969T0I3-F1
#
_entry.id   AF-A0A969T0I3-F1
#
_cell.length_a   1.000
_cell.length_b   1.000
_cell.length_c   1.000
_cell.angle_alpha   90.00
_cell.angle_beta   90.00
_cell.angle_gamma   90.00
#
_symmetry.space_group_name_H-M   'P 1'
#
loop_
_entity.id
_entity.type
_entity.pdbx_description
1 polymer ?
#
loop_
_entity_poly.entity_id
_entity_poly.type
_entity_poly.pdbx_seq_one_letter_code
_entity_poly.pdbx_strand_id
1 'polypeptide(L)'
;MTSRFPNPGSPNSRSASHSELQQLVQRQLQALLEQENFQGAKTLLVSVLPADIAEVIAELPEEMQTIAFRLLSKDEAIEVFEYLDSDVQQSLLAGFNK
;
A
#
# COMPACT_ATOMS: atom_id res chain seq x y z
N MET A 1 -17.46 -32.65 -17.62
CA MET A 1 -16.79 -31.34 -17.61
C MET A 1 -17.21 -30.60 -16.35
N THR A 2 -16.63 -30.95 -15.20
CA THR A 2 -16.88 -30.25 -13.93
C THR A 2 -15.66 -29.39 -13.64
N SER A 3 -15.78 -28.09 -13.93
CA SER A 3 -14.75 -27.10 -13.67
C SER A 3 -14.43 -27.10 -12.17
N ARG A 4 -13.22 -27.56 -11.85
CA ARG A 4 -12.65 -27.49 -10.52
C ARG A 4 -12.12 -26.08 -10.34
N PHE A 5 -12.93 -25.23 -9.71
CA PHE A 5 -12.47 -23.93 -9.23
C PHE A 5 -11.38 -24.15 -8.17
N PRO A 6 -10.27 -23.38 -8.21
CA PRO A 6 -9.31 -23.38 -7.13
C PRO A 6 -9.92 -22.72 -5.90
N ASN A 7 -9.71 -23.36 -4.76
CA ASN A 7 -10.07 -22.93 -3.42
C ASN A 7 -9.54 -21.49 -3.16
N PRO A 8 -10.36 -20.48 -2.84
CA PRO A 8 -9.86 -19.29 -2.19
C PRO A 8 -9.68 -19.59 -0.70
N GLY A 9 -8.54 -19.17 -0.16
CA GLY A 9 -8.06 -19.48 1.18
C GLY A 9 -9.04 -19.17 2.32
N SER A 10 -8.84 -19.89 3.40
CA SER A 10 -9.56 -19.86 4.68
C SER A 10 -9.84 -18.43 5.20
N PRO A 11 -11.07 -18.12 5.65
CA PRO A 11 -11.37 -16.86 6.31
C PRO A 11 -11.03 -16.98 7.81
N ASN A 12 -9.94 -16.35 8.25
CA ASN A 12 -9.70 -16.19 9.68
C ASN A 12 -10.49 -14.96 10.16
N SER A 13 -11.58 -15.20 10.88
CA SER A 13 -12.71 -14.28 11.15
C SER A 13 -12.43 -13.09 12.10
N ARG A 14 -11.19 -12.57 12.16
CA ARG A 14 -10.85 -11.30 12.83
C ARG A 14 -10.01 -10.34 11.98
N SER A 15 -9.47 -10.80 10.84
CA SER A 15 -8.64 -9.99 9.93
C SER A 15 -9.41 -9.52 8.70
N ALA A 16 -10.55 -10.14 8.37
CA ALA A 16 -11.34 -9.82 7.17
C ALA A 16 -11.71 -8.33 7.06
N SER A 17 -12.18 -7.71 8.15
CA SER A 17 -12.59 -6.29 8.12
C SER A 17 -11.41 -5.32 7.96
N HIS A 18 -10.24 -5.67 8.48
CA HIS A 18 -9.04 -4.85 8.37
C HIS A 18 -8.45 -4.95 6.96
N SER A 19 -8.35 -6.17 6.43
CA SER A 19 -7.91 -6.42 5.06
C SER A 19 -8.86 -5.80 4.02
N GLU A 20 -10.19 -5.85 4.21
CA GLU A 20 -11.14 -5.20 3.30
C GLU A 20 -10.97 -3.66 3.25
N LEU A 21 -10.72 -3.04 4.41
CA LEU A 21 -10.45 -1.60 4.48
C LEU A 21 -9.13 -1.26 3.80
N GLN A 22 -8.07 -2.04 4.04
CA GLN A 22 -6.78 -1.87 3.38
C GLN A 22 -6.90 -2.00 1.87
N GLN A 23 -7.63 -3.00 1.35
CA GLN A 23 -7.85 -3.16 -0.09
C GLN A 23 -8.64 -2.00 -0.70
N LEU A 24 -9.55 -1.38 0.05
CA LEU A 24 -10.26 -0.18 -0.37
C LEU A 24 -9.33 1.02 -0.44
N VAL A 25 -8.52 1.24 0.60
CA VAL A 25 -7.53 2.32 0.67
C VAL A 25 -6.49 2.15 -0.44
N GLN A 26 -6.00 0.93 -0.66
CA GLN A 26 -5.06 0.59 -1.72
C GLN A 26 -5.62 0.91 -3.10
N ARG A 27 -6.81 0.42 -3.43
CA ARG A 27 -7.43 0.69 -4.74
C ARG A 27 -7.69 2.17 -4.95
N GLN A 28 -8.10 2.87 -3.89
CA GLN A 28 -8.28 4.31 -3.93
C GLN A 28 -6.96 5.04 -4.17
N LEU A 29 -5.91 4.67 -3.44
CA LEU A 29 -4.57 5.21 -3.59
C LEU A 29 -4.03 4.97 -5.00
N GLN A 30 -4.17 3.74 -5.50
CA GLN A 30 -3.78 3.36 -6.85
C GLN A 30 -4.47 4.23 -7.90
N ALA A 31 -5.81 4.34 -7.84
CA ALA A 31 -6.55 5.18 -8.76
C ALA A 31 -6.15 6.67 -8.70
N LEU A 32 -5.84 7.18 -7.50
CA LEU A 32 -5.35 8.55 -7.32
C LEU A 32 -3.96 8.74 -7.94
N LEU A 33 -3.06 7.76 -7.80
CA LEU A 33 -1.74 7.77 -8.41
C LEU A 33 -1.82 7.67 -9.94
N GLU A 34 -2.72 6.84 -10.49
CA GLU A 34 -2.98 6.73 -11.93
C GLU A 34 -3.53 8.03 -12.53
N GLN A 35 -4.33 8.78 -11.75
CA GLN A 35 -4.83 10.09 -12.15
C GLN A 35 -3.86 11.24 -11.87
N GLU A 36 -2.62 10.94 -11.45
CA GLU A 36 -1.62 11.93 -11.02
C GLU A 36 -2.15 12.87 -9.90
N ASN A 37 -3.18 12.42 -9.18
CA ASN A 37 -3.82 13.16 -8.10
C ASN A 37 -3.07 12.94 -6.79
N PHE A 38 -1.85 13.48 -6.76
CA PHE A 38 -0.93 13.42 -5.63
C PHE A 38 -1.50 14.07 -4.36
N GLN A 39 -2.33 15.10 -4.51
CA GLN A 39 -2.96 15.80 -3.38
C GLN A 39 -3.99 14.91 -2.69
N GLY A 40 -4.84 14.22 -3.46
CA GLY A 40 -5.80 13.27 -2.93
C GLY A 40 -5.10 12.08 -2.28
N ALA A 41 -4.09 11.53 -2.94
CA ALA A 41 -3.29 10.42 -2.40
C ALA A 41 -2.63 10.79 -1.06
N LYS A 42 -2.02 11.97 -0.97
CA LYS A 42 -1.44 12.46 0.28
C LYS A 42 -2.49 12.63 1.37
N THR A 43 -3.64 13.20 1.04
CA THR A 43 -4.74 13.39 2.02
C THR A 43 -5.27 12.06 2.54
N LEU A 44 -5.38 11.05 1.68
CA LEU A 44 -5.74 9.69 2.06
C LEU A 44 -4.71 9.11 3.02
N LEU A 45 -3.42 9.21 2.69
CA LEU A 45 -2.32 8.70 3.49
C LEU A 45 -2.27 9.35 4.88
N VAL A 46 -2.36 10.69 4.97
CA VAL A 46 -2.37 11.42 6.26
C VAL A 46 -3.56 11.06 7.15
N SER A 47 -4.65 10.54 6.57
CA SER A 47 -5.82 10.09 7.33
C SER A 47 -5.69 8.65 7.85
N VAL A 48 -4.66 7.91 7.42
CA VAL A 48 -4.43 6.50 7.71
C VAL A 48 -3.19 6.38 8.62
N LEU A 49 -3.11 5.33 9.43
CA LEU A 49 -1.96 5.14 10.33
C LEU A 49 -0.71 4.71 9.53
N PRO A 50 0.50 5.04 10.00
CA PRO A 50 1.74 4.67 9.32
C PRO A 50 1.90 3.16 9.08
N ALA A 51 1.46 2.34 10.05
CA ALA A 51 1.48 0.89 9.93
C ALA A 51 0.54 0.37 8.83
N ASP A 52 -0.65 0.96 8.70
CA ASP A 52 -1.60 0.60 7.65
C ASP A 52 -1.12 1.08 6.28
N ILE A 53 -0.53 2.28 6.21
CA ILE A 53 0.10 2.79 4.98
C ILE A 53 1.21 1.85 4.51
N ALA A 54 2.05 1.36 5.43
CA ALA A 54 3.15 0.46 5.09
C ALA A 54 2.62 -0.82 4.43
N GLU A 55 1.58 -1.45 4.99
CA GLU A 55 0.97 -2.63 4.35
C GLU A 55 0.33 -2.29 2.99
N VAL A 56 -0.40 -1.18 2.89
CA VAL A 56 -1.03 -0.74 1.64
C VAL A 56 0.03 -0.48 0.56
N ILE A 57 1.13 0.18 0.91
CA ILE A 57 2.26 0.43 0.01
C ILE A 57 2.91 -0.90 -0.36
N ALA A 58 3.21 -1.78 0.59
CA ALA A 58 3.83 -3.07 0.32
C ALA A 58 3.06 -3.91 -0.72
N GLU A 59 1.73 -3.82 -0.73
CA GLU A 59 0.90 -4.51 -1.71
C GLU A 59 0.77 -3.79 -3.08
N LEU A 60 1.23 -2.55 -3.22
CA LEU A 60 1.25 -1.84 -4.51
C LEU A 60 2.38 -2.35 -5.43
N PRO A 61 2.31 -2.12 -6.75
CA PRO A 61 3.44 -2.36 -7.65
C PRO A 61 4.64 -1.48 -7.31
N GLU A 62 5.87 -1.97 -7.46
CA GLU A 62 7.12 -1.26 -7.10
C GLU A 62 7.22 0.17 -7.67
N GLU A 63 6.75 0.36 -8.92
CA GLU A 63 6.70 1.69 -9.55
C GLU A 63 5.81 2.67 -8.77
N MET A 64 4.67 2.19 -8.26
CA MET A 64 3.70 3.00 -7.53
C MET A 64 4.07 3.14 -6.06
N GLN A 65 4.74 2.14 -5.47
CA GLN A 65 5.27 2.20 -4.11
C GLN A 65 6.16 3.43 -3.91
N THR A 66 7.10 3.61 -4.83
CA THR A 66 8.06 4.73 -4.80
C THR A 66 7.33 6.07 -4.90
N ILE A 67 6.31 6.16 -5.76
CA ILE A 67 5.51 7.38 -5.91
C ILE A 67 4.73 7.65 -4.62
N ALA A 68 3.99 6.66 -4.10
CA ALA A 68 3.21 6.79 -2.87
C ALA A 68 4.08 7.24 -1.69
N PHE A 69 5.24 6.59 -1.52
CA PHE A 69 6.18 6.93 -0.46
C PHE A 69 6.76 8.35 -0.62
N ARG A 70 7.00 8.80 -1.86
CA ARG A 70 7.46 10.17 -2.14
C ARG A 70 6.42 11.24 -1.82
N LEU A 71 5.14 10.89 -1.72
CA LEU A 71 4.07 11.82 -1.33
C LEU A 71 4.00 12.07 0.17
N LEU A 72 4.51 11.13 0.97
CA LEU A 72 4.58 11.24 2.42
C LEU A 72 5.51 12.40 2.81
N SER A 73 5.15 13.07 3.90
CA SER A 73 6.04 14.07 4.50
C SER A 73 7.25 13.35 5.10
N LYS A 74 8.37 14.05 5.30
CA LYS A 74 9.62 13.43 5.80
C LYS A 74 9.39 12.65 7.10
N ASP A 75 8.61 13.19 8.03
CA ASP A 75 8.28 12.54 9.30
C ASP A 75 7.44 11.27 9.10
N GLU A 76 6.36 11.34 8.31
CA GLU A 76 5.53 10.17 8.01
C GLU A 76 6.28 9.10 7.23
N ALA A 77 7.14 9.51 6.29
CA ALA A 77 7.98 8.59 5.53
C ALA A 77 8.90 7.81 6.47
N ILE A 78 9.45 8.44 7.51
CA ILE A 78 10.28 7.76 8.52
C ILE A 78 9.43 6.74 9.28
N GLU A 79 8.26 7.15 9.80
CA GLU A 79 7.39 6.25 10.56
C GLU A 79 6.93 5.06 9.72
N VAL A 80 6.43 5.30 8.50
CA VAL A 80 6.00 4.26 7.56
C VAL A 80 7.16 3.32 7.22
N PHE A 81 8.36 3.87 6.99
CA PHE A 81 9.54 3.06 6.67
C PHE A 81 9.91 2.07 7.78
N GLU A 82 9.70 2.43 9.05
CA GLU A 82 9.92 1.52 10.18
C GLU A 82 8.95 0.32 10.18
N TYR A 83 7.75 0.47 9.61
CA TYR A 83 6.78 -0.61 9.47
C TYR A 83 6.92 -1.41 8.17
N LEU A 84 7.68 -0.91 7.20
CA LEU A 84 7.91 -1.59 5.93
C LEU A 84 8.87 -2.76 6.09
N ASP A 85 8.57 -3.84 5.38
CA ASP A 85 9.43 -5.02 5.34
C ASP A 85 10.73 -4.75 4.55
N SER A 86 11.76 -5.55 4.82
CA SER A 86 13.10 -5.32 4.27
C SER A 86 13.10 -5.33 2.74
N ASP A 87 12.32 -6.20 2.10
CA ASP A 87 12.17 -6.24 0.64
C ASP A 87 11.59 -4.93 0.09
N VAL A 88 10.52 -4.40 0.70
CA VAL A 88 9.86 -3.17 0.24
C VAL A 88 10.78 -1.96 0.47
N GLN A 89 11.48 -1.92 1.60
CA GLN A 89 12.50 -0.88 1.84
C GLN A 89 13.57 -0.88 0.75
N GLN A 90 14.04 -2.06 0.31
CA GLN A 90 15.00 -2.17 -0.79
C GLN A 90 14.40 -1.70 -2.12
N SER A 91 13.16 -2.09 -2.46
CA SER A 91 12.48 -1.62 -3.67
C SER A 91 12.32 -0.10 -3.70
N LEU A 92 11.95 0.51 -2.57
CA LEU A 92 11.87 1.98 -2.44
C LEU A 92 13.24 2.64 -2.65
N LEU A 93 14.28 2.14 -1.97
CA LEU A 93 15.65 2.66 -2.11
C LEU A 93 16.16 2.52 -3.54
N ALA A 94 15.84 1.41 -4.22
CA ALA A 94 16.18 1.21 -5.63
C ALA A 94 15.47 2.21 -6.54
N GLY A 95 14.21 2.54 -6.25
CA GLY A 95 13.44 3.55 -6.96
C GLY A 95 13.96 4.99 -6.81
N PHE A 96 14.58 5.33 -5.67
CA PHE A 96 15.16 6.67 -5.45
C PHE A 96 16.45 6.95 -6.22
N ASN A 97 17.15 5.91 -6.68
CA ASN A 97 18.52 6.02 -7.21
C ASN A 97 18.59 6.03 -8.75
N LYS A 98 17.51 6.42 -9.43
CA LYS A 98 17.39 6.39 -10.89
C LYS A 98 17.12 7.77 -11.50
#